data_AF-A0A848F6D1-F1
#
_entry.id   AF-A0A848F6D1-F1
#
_cell.length_a   1.000
_cell.length_b   1.000
_cell.length_c   1.000
_cell.angle_alpha   90.00
_cell.angle_beta   90.00
_cell.angle_gamma   90.00
#
_symmetry.space_group_name_H-M   'P 1'
#
loop_
_entity.id
_entity.type
_entity.pdbx_description
1 polymer ?
#
loop_
_entity_poly.entity_id
_entity_poly.type
_entity_poly.pdbx_seq_one_letter_code
_entity_poly.pdbx_strand_id
1 'polypeptide(L)'
;MRLRADRHASRHARGVTLFETLIACVVMGAGLLALLQAHLQLHGQAETARLRAQALQLAQRELEGLRAGTRPLQDAASAEGPFTLQRRVSAREDGLQAVRLDVAWNDRAGQAQALSLHGLVASLDATFSGALGVVEPSLTLRRPSVPIPTATASAPR
;
A
#
# COMPACT_ATOMS: atom_id res chain seq x y z
N MET A 1 54.76 45.25 -53.14
CA MET A 1 54.68 43.96 -52.40
C MET A 1 54.46 44.27 -50.92
N ARG A 2 53.43 43.63 -50.34
CA ARG A 2 53.15 43.46 -48.90
C ARG A 2 52.36 44.52 -48.11
N LEU A 3 51.09 44.13 -47.91
CA LEU A 3 50.37 44.07 -46.63
C LEU A 3 49.78 45.37 -46.06
N ARG A 4 48.64 45.77 -46.64
CA ARG A 4 47.47 46.20 -45.86
C ARG A 4 46.79 44.93 -45.33
N ALA A 5 46.62 44.82 -44.01
CA ALA A 5 45.49 44.15 -43.36
C ALA A 5 45.62 44.24 -41.83
N ASP A 6 44.76 45.08 -41.27
CA ASP A 6 43.92 44.80 -40.10
C ASP A 6 44.59 44.42 -38.79
N ARG A 7 44.98 45.45 -38.02
CA ARG A 7 45.18 45.33 -36.56
C ARG A 7 44.52 46.47 -35.79
N HIS A 8 43.22 46.72 -36.04
CA HIS A 8 42.44 47.63 -35.20
C HIS A 8 41.02 47.12 -34.97
N ALA A 9 40.86 45.99 -34.29
CA ALA A 9 39.56 45.55 -33.81
C ALA A 9 39.68 44.68 -32.53
N SER A 10 40.27 45.21 -31.45
CA SER A 10 40.32 44.43 -30.20
C SER A 10 40.54 45.22 -28.90
N ARG A 11 40.31 46.55 -28.87
CA ARG A 11 40.38 47.32 -27.61
C ARG A 11 39.04 47.58 -26.93
N HIS A 12 37.92 47.61 -27.66
CA HIS A 12 36.58 47.78 -27.08
C HIS A 12 35.93 46.46 -26.62
N ALA A 13 36.58 45.31 -26.85
CA ALA A 13 36.04 43.98 -26.56
C ALA A 13 36.20 43.51 -25.10
N ARG A 14 36.86 44.27 -24.21
CA ARG A 14 37.21 43.80 -22.85
C ARG A 14 36.26 44.25 -21.73
N GLY A 15 35.48 45.32 -21.94
CA GLY A 15 34.51 45.80 -20.95
C GLY A 15 33.18 45.05 -20.99
N VAL A 16 32.75 44.68 -22.20
CA VAL A 16 31.50 43.93 -22.44
C VAL A 16 31.57 42.51 -21.86
N THR A 17 32.75 41.87 -21.88
CA THR A 17 32.93 40.47 -21.45
C THR A 17 32.70 40.22 -19.97
N LEU A 18 32.90 41.22 -19.10
CA LEU A 18 32.66 41.04 -17.65
C LEU A 18 31.18 41.19 -17.31
N PHE A 19 30.51 42.18 -17.89
CA PHE A 19 29.07 42.35 -17.71
C PHE A 19 28.28 41.20 -18.33
N GLU A 20 28.71 40.72 -19.49
CA GLU A 20 28.12 39.57 -20.17
C GLU A 20 28.27 38.28 -19.37
N THR A 21 29.45 38.01 -18.81
CA THR A 21 29.64 36.83 -17.95
C THR A 21 28.84 36.94 -16.65
N LEU A 22 28.69 38.15 -16.08
CA LEU A 22 27.83 38.36 -14.91
C LEU A 22 26.36 38.07 -15.23
N ILE A 23 25.84 38.59 -16.34
CA ILE A 23 24.48 38.29 -16.78
C ILE A 23 24.32 36.80 -17.06
N ALA A 24 25.27 36.18 -17.77
CA ALA A 24 25.25 34.76 -18.06
C ALA A 24 25.22 33.92 -16.77
N CYS A 25 26.04 34.27 -15.77
CA CYS A 25 26.05 33.63 -14.46
C CYS A 25 24.71 33.79 -13.72
N VAL A 26 24.09 34.98 -13.76
CA VAL A 26 22.78 35.21 -13.14
C VAL A 26 21.69 34.39 -13.82
N VAL A 27 21.63 34.42 -15.15
CA VAL A 27 20.65 33.66 -15.94
C VAL A 27 20.82 32.15 -15.73
N MET A 28 22.06 31.66 -15.75
CA MET A 28 22.36 30.25 -15.49
C MET A 28 22.02 29.85 -14.05
N GLY A 29 22.34 30.70 -13.07
CA GLY A 29 21.98 30.47 -11.67
C GLY A 29 20.46 30.41 -11.47
N ALA A 30 19.72 31.33 -12.07
CA ALA A 30 18.26 31.30 -12.07
C ALA A 30 17.71 30.03 -12.75
N GLY A 31 18.29 29.60 -13.87
CA GLY A 31 17.92 28.36 -14.55
C GLY A 31 18.16 27.10 -13.71
N LEU A 32 19.30 27.00 -13.03
CA LEU A 32 19.60 25.87 -12.15
C LEU A 32 18.67 25.81 -10.94
N LEU A 33 18.32 26.95 -10.35
CA LEU A 33 17.33 27.01 -9.25
C LEU A 33 15.94 26.54 -9.72
N ALA A 34 15.50 26.95 -10.91
CA ALA A 34 14.23 26.50 -11.48
C ALA A 34 14.21 24.98 -11.70
N LEU A 35 15.30 24.40 -12.21
CA LEU A 35 15.42 22.95 -12.40
C LEU A 35 15.42 22.18 -11.07
N LEU A 36 16.13 22.69 -10.05
CA LEU A 36 16.14 22.09 -8.72
C LEU A 36 14.72 22.08 -8.13
N GLN A 37 13.99 23.19 -8.24
CA GLN A 37 12.61 23.27 -7.76
C GLN A 37 11.71 22.25 -8.46
N ALA A 38 11.81 22.12 -9.78
CA ALA A 38 11.05 21.13 -10.54
C ALA A 38 11.37 19.69 -10.09
N HIS A 39 12.65 19.39 -9.85
CA HIS A 39 13.08 18.07 -9.38
C HIS A 39 12.51 17.74 -7.98
N LEU A 40 12.52 18.73 -7.07
CA LEU A 40 11.95 18.58 -5.74
C LEU A 40 10.43 18.36 -5.78
N GLN A 41 9.73 19.06 -6.68
CA GLN A 41 8.29 18.89 -6.87
C GLN A 41 7.94 17.49 -7.37
N LEU A 42 8.66 16.97 -8.37
CA LEU A 42 8.44 15.62 -8.92
C LEU A 42 8.65 14.54 -7.85
N HIS A 43 9.70 14.66 -7.04
CA HIS A 43 9.95 13.72 -5.96
C HIS A 43 8.85 13.74 -4.89
N GLY A 44 8.35 14.93 -4.53
CA GLY A 44 7.21 15.05 -3.62
C GLY A 44 5.95 14.37 -4.16
N GLN A 45 5.63 14.57 -5.43
CA GLN A 45 4.45 13.94 -6.06
C GLN A 45 4.52 12.41 -6.10
N ALA A 46 5.71 11.86 -6.37
CA ALA A 46 5.92 10.41 -6.42
C ALA A 46 5.68 9.75 -5.05
N GLU A 47 6.09 10.39 -3.96
CA GLU A 47 5.85 9.88 -2.61
C GLU A 47 4.37 9.91 -2.22
N THR A 48 3.66 11.01 -2.50
CA THR A 48 2.21 11.08 -2.24
C THR A 48 1.45 10.01 -3.03
N ALA A 49 1.81 9.80 -4.29
CA ALA A 49 1.24 8.74 -5.12
C ALA A 49 1.49 7.35 -4.51
N ARG A 50 2.71 7.10 -4.00
CA ARG A 50 3.06 5.85 -3.33
C ARG A 50 2.24 5.61 -2.07
N LEU A 51 2.12 6.59 -1.19
CA LEU A 51 1.31 6.47 0.04
C LEU A 51 -0.15 6.19 -0.29
N ARG A 52 -0.70 6.86 -1.30
CA ARG A 52 -2.08 6.64 -1.76
C ARG A 52 -2.28 5.23 -2.34
N ALA A 53 -1.30 4.72 -3.09
CA ALA A 53 -1.34 3.35 -3.60
C ALA A 53 -1.30 2.31 -2.47
N GLN A 54 -0.47 2.54 -1.45
CA GLN A 54 -0.40 1.67 -0.26
C GLN A 54 -1.72 1.70 0.53
N ALA A 55 -2.30 2.88 0.74
CA ALA A 55 -3.60 3.02 1.40
C ALA A 55 -4.72 2.30 0.62
N LEU A 56 -4.70 2.38 -0.71
CA LEU A 56 -5.65 1.68 -1.58
C LEU A 56 -5.47 0.16 -1.49
N GLN A 57 -4.23 -0.34 -1.54
CA GLN A 57 -3.95 -1.77 -1.39
C GLN A 57 -4.40 -2.30 -0.03
N LEU A 58 -4.21 -1.53 1.05
CA LEU A 58 -4.70 -1.86 2.38
C LEU A 58 -6.24 -1.95 2.40
N ALA A 59 -6.93 -0.94 1.86
CA ALA A 59 -8.40 -0.95 1.77
C ALA A 59 -8.94 -2.11 0.92
N GLN A 60 -8.27 -2.42 -0.20
CA GLN A 60 -8.64 -3.53 -1.07
C GLN A 60 -8.48 -4.88 -0.37
N ARG A 61 -7.34 -5.11 0.28
CA ARG A 61 -7.09 -6.32 1.06
C ARG A 61 -8.13 -6.50 2.17
N GLU A 62 -8.51 -5.42 2.85
CA GLU A 62 -9.58 -5.43 3.85
C GLU A 62 -10.92 -5.84 3.26
N LEU A 63 -11.30 -5.24 2.12
CA LEU A 63 -12.55 -5.56 1.44
C LEU A 63 -12.56 -6.99 0.89
N GLU A 64 -11.44 -7.47 0.37
CA GLU A 64 -11.27 -8.85 -0.08
C GLU A 64 -11.36 -9.84 1.09
N GLY A 65 -10.80 -9.52 2.26
CA GLY A 65 -10.95 -10.32 3.46
C GLY A 65 -12.40 -10.44 3.93
N LEU A 66 -13.17 -9.36 3.84
CA LEU A 66 -14.61 -9.37 4.12
C LEU A 66 -15.38 -10.24 3.11
N ARG A 67 -15.06 -10.12 1.82
CA ARG A 67 -15.70 -10.92 0.76
C ARG A 67 -15.35 -12.41 0.86
N ALA A 68 -14.12 -12.72 1.29
CA ALA A 68 -13.67 -14.09 1.52
C ALA A 68 -14.21 -14.68 2.84
N GLY A 69 -14.86 -13.88 3.69
CA GLY A 69 -15.34 -14.32 5.01
C GLY A 69 -14.23 -14.57 6.02
N THR A 70 -12.98 -14.18 5.74
CA THR A 70 -11.85 -14.30 6.68
C THR A 70 -11.85 -13.19 7.73
N ARG A 71 -12.67 -12.16 7.54
CA ARG A 71 -12.92 -11.10 8.50
C ARG A 71 -14.42 -10.94 8.79
N PRO A 72 -14.80 -10.65 10.03
CA PRO A 72 -16.20 -10.47 10.39
C PRO A 72 -16.77 -9.20 9.75
N LEU A 73 -18.00 -9.30 9.25
CA LEU A 73 -18.71 -8.23 8.59
C LEU A 73 -19.38 -7.31 9.62
N GLN A 74 -18.54 -6.54 10.32
CA GLN A 74 -18.94 -5.62 11.39
C GLN A 74 -18.10 -4.36 11.37
N ASP A 75 -18.57 -3.30 12.03
CA ASP A 75 -17.79 -2.08 12.22
C ASP A 75 -16.48 -2.40 12.95
N ALA A 76 -15.38 -1.78 12.49
CA ALA A 76 -14.09 -1.93 13.11
C ALA A 76 -13.18 -0.75 12.82
N ALA A 77 -12.21 -0.53 13.69
CA ALA A 77 -11.08 0.35 13.43
C ALA A 77 -9.79 -0.44 13.62
N SER A 78 -8.79 -0.16 12.80
CA SER A 78 -7.48 -0.81 12.87
C SER A 78 -6.40 0.18 12.46
N ALA A 79 -5.20 -0.01 12.98
CA ALA A 79 -4.04 0.80 12.60
C ALA A 79 -2.94 -0.13 12.08
N GLU A 80 -2.38 0.20 10.92
CA GLU A 80 -1.29 -0.55 10.29
C GLU A 80 -0.20 0.43 9.85
N GLY A 81 0.85 0.53 10.66
CA GLY A 81 1.93 1.52 10.45
C GLY A 81 1.40 2.96 10.51
N PRO A 82 1.64 3.80 9.48
CA PRO A 82 1.15 5.18 9.45
C PRO A 82 -0.32 5.30 9.04
N PHE A 83 -0.99 4.18 8.72
CA PHE A 83 -2.36 4.16 8.22
C PHE A 83 -3.33 3.81 9.34
N THR A 84 -4.42 4.56 9.42
CA THR A 84 -5.59 4.26 10.24
C THR A 84 -6.73 3.87 9.32
N LEU A 85 -7.34 2.72 9.56
CA LEU A 85 -8.45 2.18 8.78
C LEU A 85 -9.70 2.15 9.65
N GLN A 86 -10.79 2.71 9.14
CA GLN A 86 -12.11 2.64 9.73
C GLN A 86 -13.08 1.96 8.77
N ARG A 87 -13.67 0.86 9.23
CA ARG A 87 -14.70 0.11 8.52
C ARG A 87 -16.07 0.47 9.10
N ARG A 88 -17.00 0.81 8.21
CA ARG A 88 -18.41 0.95 8.52
C ARG A 88 -19.24 0.02 7.66
N VAL A 89 -20.10 -0.76 8.29
CA VAL A 89 -20.97 -1.75 7.67
C VAL A 89 -22.42 -1.32 7.90
N SER A 90 -23.20 -1.32 6.83
CA SER A 90 -24.61 -0.98 6.87
C SER A 90 -25.40 -2.07 6.14
N ALA A 91 -26.38 -2.65 6.82
CA ALA A 91 -27.25 -3.65 6.23
C ALA A 91 -28.14 -3.02 5.14
N ARG A 92 -28.41 -3.78 4.08
CA ARG A 92 -29.38 -3.46 3.03
C ARG A 92 -30.43 -4.58 2.96
N GLU A 93 -31.63 -4.22 2.53
CA GLU A 93 -32.79 -5.12 2.46
C GLU A 93 -32.58 -6.31 1.51
N ASP A 94 -31.71 -6.18 0.50
CA ASP A 94 -31.46 -7.19 -0.55
C ASP A 94 -30.52 -8.34 -0.11
N GLY A 95 -30.28 -8.54 1.18
CA GLY A 95 -29.29 -9.51 1.68
C GLY A 95 -27.84 -9.12 1.40
N LEU A 96 -27.61 -7.87 0.99
CA LEU A 96 -26.29 -7.26 0.82
C LEU A 96 -25.96 -6.38 2.02
N GLN A 97 -24.69 -6.24 2.33
CA GLN A 97 -24.20 -5.25 3.28
C GLN A 97 -23.29 -4.27 2.55
N ALA A 98 -23.57 -2.97 2.72
CA ALA A 98 -22.74 -1.91 2.19
C ALA A 98 -21.62 -1.61 3.18
N VAL A 99 -20.38 -1.72 2.68
CA VAL A 99 -19.16 -1.50 3.44
C VAL A 99 -18.49 -0.22 2.94
N ARG A 100 -18.15 0.67 3.87
CA ARG A 100 -17.28 1.83 3.64
C ARG A 100 -15.99 1.63 4.42
N LEU A 101 -14.86 1.74 3.73
CA LEU A 101 -13.53 1.69 4.32
C LEU A 101 -12.89 3.05 4.15
N ASP A 102 -12.66 3.74 5.25
CA ASP A 102 -11.97 5.02 5.30
C ASP A 102 -10.55 4.78 5.81
N VAL A 103 -9.54 5.07 4.97
CA VAL A 103 -8.13 4.96 5.33
C VAL A 103 -7.54 6.36 5.41
N ALA A 104 -7.01 6.72 6.57
CA ALA A 104 -6.40 8.02 6.83
C ALA A 104 -4.93 7.88 7.23
N TRP A 105 -4.09 8.82 6.78
CA TRP A 105 -2.66 8.90 7.08
C TRP A 105 -2.18 10.35 7.04
N ASN A 106 -1.02 10.62 7.62
CA ASN A 106 -0.35 11.91 7.46
C ASN A 106 0.76 11.78 6.41
N ASP A 107 0.89 12.78 5.53
CA ASP A 107 2.02 12.86 4.60
C ASP A 107 3.29 13.38 5.28
N ARG A 108 4.39 13.50 4.52
CA ARG A 108 5.68 14.00 5.04
C ARG A 108 5.64 15.45 5.53
N ALA A 109 4.68 16.23 5.06
CA ALA A 109 4.48 17.62 5.46
C ALA A 109 3.54 17.72 6.68
N GLY A 110 3.12 16.57 7.24
CA GLY A 110 2.19 16.49 8.36
C GLY A 110 0.74 16.77 7.96
N GLN A 111 0.42 16.83 6.67
CA GLN A 111 -0.94 17.04 6.20
C GLN A 111 -1.73 15.74 6.28
N ALA A 112 -2.90 15.81 6.90
CA ALA A 112 -3.82 14.70 6.97
C ALA A 112 -4.42 14.41 5.59
N GLN A 113 -4.35 13.15 5.17
CA GLN A 113 -4.89 12.63 3.92
C GLN A 113 -5.81 11.46 4.24
N ALA A 114 -6.86 11.29 3.43
CA ALA A 114 -7.78 10.18 3.55
C ALA A 114 -8.25 9.67 2.19
N LEU A 115 -8.61 8.39 2.15
CA LEU A 115 -9.20 7.72 1.00
C LEU A 115 -10.36 6.84 1.47
N SER A 116 -11.47 6.91 0.76
CA SER A 116 -12.66 6.10 1.03
C SER A 116 -12.88 5.07 -0.09
N LEU A 117 -13.03 3.80 0.28
CA LEU A 117 -13.42 2.72 -0.61
C LEU A 117 -14.82 2.25 -0.23
N HIS A 118 -15.72 2.17 -1.22
CA HIS A 118 -17.06 1.64 -1.04
C HIS A 118 -17.17 0.26 -1.68
N GLY A 119 -17.84 -0.66 -1.00
CA GLY A 119 -18.06 -2.01 -1.48
C GLY A 119 -19.40 -2.57 -1.04
N LEU A 120 -19.85 -3.60 -1.75
CA LEU A 120 -20.98 -4.43 -1.37
C LEU A 120 -20.44 -5.84 -1.08
N VAL A 121 -20.92 -6.44 0.01
CA VAL A 121 -20.58 -7.80 0.43
C VAL A 121 -21.88 -8.55 0.68
N ALA A 122 -21.98 -9.79 0.22
CA ALA A 122 -23.15 -10.62 0.49
C ALA A 122 -23.20 -10.99 1.98
N SER A 123 -24.38 -10.90 2.58
CA SER A 123 -24.60 -11.43 3.92
C SER A 123 -24.69 -12.94 3.81
N LEU A 124 -23.58 -13.64 4.06
CA LEU A 124 -23.64 -15.10 4.25
C LEU A 124 -24.49 -15.34 5.49
N ASP A 125 -25.61 -16.04 5.30
CA ASP A 125 -26.58 -16.27 6.36
C ASP A 125 -25.88 -16.96 7.55
N ALA A 126 -25.83 -16.28 8.70
CA ALA A 126 -25.09 -16.75 9.88
C ALA A 126 -25.63 -18.11 10.37
N THR A 127 -26.92 -18.38 10.10
CA THR A 127 -27.60 -19.66 10.30
C THR A 127 -26.99 -20.80 9.47
N PHE A 128 -26.54 -20.53 8.25
CA PHE A 128 -25.91 -21.54 7.38
C PHE A 128 -24.46 -21.84 7.81
N SER A 129 -23.73 -20.83 8.29
CA SER A 129 -22.38 -21.03 8.83
C SER A 129 -22.41 -21.80 10.16
N GLY A 130 -23.41 -21.54 11.02
CA GLY A 130 -23.67 -22.33 12.23
C GLY A 130 -24.02 -23.79 11.96
N ALA A 131 -24.70 -24.10 10.85
CA ALA A 131 -25.04 -25.46 10.45
C ALA A 131 -23.82 -26.29 9.99
N LEU A 132 -22.72 -25.64 9.58
CA LEU A 132 -21.46 -26.31 9.21
C LEU A 132 -20.47 -26.41 10.40
N GLY A 133 -20.75 -25.72 11.51
CA GLY A 133 -19.87 -25.66 12.69
C GLY A 133 -20.24 -26.58 13.84
N VAL A 134 -21.38 -27.28 13.79
CA VAL A 134 -21.83 -28.18 14.86
C VAL A 134 -21.93 -29.60 14.32
N VAL A 135 -20.85 -30.35 14.50
CA VAL A 135 -20.77 -31.76 14.92
C VAL A 135 -19.32 -32.16 14.65
N GLU A 136 -18.48 -32.08 15.69
CA GLU A 136 -17.34 -32.98 15.79
C GLU A 136 -17.93 -34.29 16.32
N PRO A 137 -18.20 -35.31 15.48
CA PRO A 137 -18.54 -36.59 16.05
C PRO A 137 -17.27 -37.07 16.73
N SER A 138 -17.30 -37.15 18.06
CA SER A 138 -16.29 -37.88 18.80
C SER A 138 -16.35 -39.33 18.31
N LEU A 139 -15.56 -39.65 17.29
CA LEU A 139 -15.36 -41.02 16.84
C LEU A 139 -14.54 -41.70 17.92
N THR A 140 -15.24 -42.24 18.92
CA THR A 140 -14.68 -43.24 19.84
C THR A 140 -14.34 -44.47 19.01
N LEU A 141 -13.17 -44.46 18.37
CA LEU A 141 -12.54 -45.65 17.83
C LEU A 141 -12.30 -46.61 19.00
N ARG A 142 -13.27 -47.51 19.21
CA ARG A 142 -13.14 -48.64 20.12
C ARG A 142 -11.97 -49.48 19.61
N ARG A 143 -10.80 -49.30 20.24
CA ARG A 143 -9.63 -50.14 19.97
C ARG A 143 -10.05 -51.60 20.19
N PRO A 144 -10.02 -52.47 19.16
CA PRO A 144 -10.28 -53.88 19.37
C PRO A 144 -9.19 -54.43 20.29
N SER A 145 -9.59 -54.86 21.49
CA SER A 145 -8.73 -55.65 22.37
C SER A 145 -8.55 -57.02 21.72
N VAL A 146 -7.46 -57.21 20.99
CA VAL A 146 -7.03 -58.54 20.56
C VAL A 146 -6.41 -59.22 21.79
N PRO A 147 -6.97 -60.33 22.30
CA PRO A 147 -6.31 -61.12 23.32
C PRO A 147 -5.06 -61.75 22.69
N ILE A 148 -3.89 -61.48 23.26
CA ILE A 148 -2.65 -62.16 22.87
C ILE A 148 -2.75 -63.60 23.44
N PRO A 149 -2.72 -64.66 22.62
CA PRO A 149 -2.63 -66.02 23.14
C PRO A 149 -1.25 -66.23 23.77
N THR A 150 -1.24 -66.53 25.07
CA THR A 150 -0.08 -67.07 25.78
C THR A 150 0.30 -68.42 25.18
N ALA A 151 1.45 -68.50 24.52
CA ALA A 151 2.03 -69.77 24.10
C ALA A 151 2.54 -70.52 25.35
N THR A 152 1.80 -71.54 25.77
CA THR A 152 2.22 -72.51 26.77
C THR A 152 3.42 -73.30 26.24
N ALA A 153 4.53 -73.26 26.98
CA ALA A 153 5.68 -74.12 26.78
C ALA A 153 5.27 -75.60 26.91
N SER A 154 5.59 -76.40 25.90
CA SER A 154 5.53 -77.86 25.96
C SER A 154 6.47 -78.44 24.93
N ALA A 155 7.58 -79.01 25.38
CA ALA A 155 8.31 -80.05 24.64
C ALA A 155 9.26 -80.82 25.58
N PRO A 156 9.54 -82.10 25.30
CA PRO A 156 9.47 -83.14 26.32
C PRO A 156 10.75 -83.98 26.49
N ARG A 157 10.70 -84.81 27.55
CA ARG A 157 11.43 -86.05 27.84
C ARG A 157 12.92 -85.97 28.17
#